data_AF-A0A358M5X1-F1
#
_entry.id   AF-A0A358M5X1-F1
#
_cell.length_a   1.000
_cell.length_b   1.000
_cell.length_c   1.000
_cell.angle_alpha   90.00
_cell.angle_beta   90.00
_cell.angle_gamma   90.00
#
_symmetry.space_group_name_H-M   'P 1'
#
loop_
_entity.id
_entity.type
_entity.pdbx_description
1 polymer ?
#
loop_
_entity_poly.entity_id
_entity_poly.type
_entity_poly.pdbx_seq_one_letter_code
_entity_poly.pdbx_strand_id
1 'polypeptide(L)' 'VADYIGSNHTEVIINKDRVLESLEEVVSILGTYDITTIRASIGMYLVCKAIHETTDIRVLLTGEI' A
#
# COMPACT_ATOMS: atom_id res chain seq x y z
N VAL A 1 0.69 3.16 18.15
CA VAL A 1 2.16 2.95 18.08
C VAL A 1 2.87 4.25 17.76
N ALA A 2 2.45 4.99 16.72
CA ALA A 2 3.02 6.29 16.36
C ALA A 2 3.23 7.23 17.57
N ASP A 3 2.18 7.47 18.36
CA ASP A 3 2.25 8.34 19.54
C ASP A 3 3.26 7.86 20.59
N TYR A 4 3.39 6.54 20.74
CA TYR A 4 4.32 5.93 21.69
C TYR A 4 5.78 6.12 21.28
N ILE A 5 6.08 6.07 19.98
CA ILE A 5 7.45 6.23 19.44
C ILE A 5 7.76 7.65 18.95
N GLY A 6 6.77 8.55 18.96
CA GLY A 6 6.91 9.92 18.45
C GLY A 6 7.18 10.01 16.95
N SER A 7 6.69 9.06 16.15
CA SER A 7 6.90 9.10 14.69
C SER A 7 5.99 10.12 14.01
N ASN A 8 6.47 10.71 12.91
CA ASN A 8 5.62 11.50 12.02
C ASN A 8 4.70 10.55 11.25
N HIS A 9 3.47 10.37 11.75
CA HIS A 9 2.51 9.42 11.20
C HIS A 9 1.54 10.11 10.25
N THR A 10 1.34 9.48 9.09
CA THR A 10 0.37 9.91 8.09
C THR A 10 -0.61 8.77 7.85
N GLU A 11 -1.90 9.03 8.04
CA GLU A 11 -2.95 8.08 7.73
C GLU A 11 -3.36 8.22 6.26
N VAL A 12 -3.33 7.11 5.52
CA VAL A 12 -3.81 7.03 4.14
C VAL A 12 -5.13 6.28 4.13
N ILE A 13 -6.23 7.01 3.98
CA ILE A 13 -7.57 6.42 3.91
C ILE A 13 -7.88 6.04 2.46
N ILE A 14 -8.10 4.76 2.22
CA ILE A 14 -8.53 4.23 0.91
C ILE A 14 -10.04 3.98 0.90
N ASN A 15 -10.67 4.16 -0.25
CA ASN A 15 -12.09 3.87 -0.45
C ASN A 15 -12.29 2.67 -1.38
N LYS A 16 -13.54 2.17 -1.43
CA LYS A 16 -13.90 1.00 -2.23
C LYS A 16 -13.60 1.19 -3.71
N ASP A 17 -13.88 2.37 -4.27
CA ASP A 17 -13.74 2.60 -5.70
C ASP A 17 -12.26 2.54 -6.13
N ARG A 18 -11.37 3.17 -5.35
CA ARG A 18 -9.91 3.06 -5.58
C ARG A 18 -9.39 1.62 -5.50
N VAL A 19 -9.94 0.82 -4.59
CA VAL A 19 -9.57 -0.61 -4.46
C VAL A 19 -10.00 -1.38 -5.71
N LEU A 20 -11.18 -1.10 -6.25
CA LEU A 20 -11.67 -1.76 -7.47
C LEU A 20 -10.90 -1.30 -8.71
N GLU A 21 -10.60 -0.01 -8.84
CA GLU A 21 -9.84 0.56 -9.96
C GLU A 21 -8.40 0.05 -10.02
N SER A 22 -7.79 -0.28 -8.88
CA SER A 22 -6.41 -0.78 -8.81
C SER A 22 -6.27 -2.29 -9.05
N LEU A 23 -7.38 -3.03 -9.18
CA LEU A 23 -7.35 -4.49 -9.26
C LEU A 23 -6.57 -5.00 -10.48
N GLU A 24 -6.89 -4.51 -11.68
CA GLU A 24 -6.23 -4.97 -12.93
C GLU A 24 -4.74 -4.67 -12.92
N GLU A 25 -4.36 -3.49 -12.44
CA GLU A 25 -2.96 -3.06 -12.35
C GLU A 25 -2.18 -3.94 -11.35
N VAL A 26 -2.75 -4.18 -10.17
CA VAL A 26 -2.10 -5.01 -9.14
C VAL A 26 -1.92 -6.45 -9.62
N VAL A 27 -2.94 -7.03 -10.27
CA VAL A 27 -2.82 -8.38 -10.86
C VAL A 27 -1.71 -8.41 -11.92
N SER A 28 -1.65 -7.39 -12.77
CA SER A 28 -0.60 -7.29 -13.79
C SER A 28 0.80 -7.16 -13.20
N ILE A 29 0.97 -6.40 -12.11
CA ILE A 29 2.27 -6.20 -11.45
C ILE A 29 2.74 -7.48 -10.75
N LEU A 30 1.81 -8.18 -10.07
CA LEU A 30 2.15 -9.37 -9.30
C LEU A 30 2.32 -10.62 -10.17
N GLY A 31 1.66 -10.67 -11.34
CA GLY A 31 1.71 -11.84 -12.22
C GLY A 31 1.09 -13.10 -11.61
N THR A 32 0.14 -12.95 -10.68
CA THR A 32 -0.54 -14.06 -10.00
C THR A 32 -2.04 -13.80 -9.87
N TYR A 33 -2.81 -14.88 -9.79
CA TYR A 33 -4.24 -14.87 -9.48
C TYR A 33 -4.55 -15.41 -8.07
N ASP A 34 -3.52 -15.61 -7.23
CA ASP A 34 -3.76 -16.00 -5.85
C ASP A 34 -4.56 -14.93 -5.10
N ILE A 35 -5.71 -15.35 -4.55
CA ILE A 35 -6.70 -14.47 -3.94
C ILE A 35 -6.12 -13.78 -2.70
N THR A 36 -5.26 -14.48 -1.94
CA THR A 36 -4.68 -13.95 -0.70
C THR A 36 -3.65 -12.87 -1.03
N THR A 37 -2.75 -13.14 -1.99
CA THR A 37 -1.75 -12.19 -2.46
C THR A 37 -2.42 -10.93 -3.01
N ILE A 38 -3.38 -11.06 -3.93
CA ILE A 38 -4.04 -9.90 -4.53
C ILE A 38 -4.70 -9.01 -3.46
N ARG A 39 -5.44 -9.62 -2.52
CA ARG A 39 -6.15 -8.87 -1.47
C ARG A 39 -5.19 -8.11 -0.55
N ALA A 40 -4.09 -8.73 -0.15
CA ALA A 40 -3.08 -8.07 0.68
C ALA A 40 -2.35 -6.95 -0.09
N SER A 41 -1.97 -7.22 -1.33
CA SER A 41 -1.14 -6.31 -2.12
C SER A 41 -1.85 -5.05 -2.59
N ILE A 42 -3.18 -5.02 -2.74
CA ILE A 42 -3.88 -3.77 -3.13
C ILE A 42 -3.65 -2.67 -2.09
N GLY A 43 -3.76 -2.99 -0.80
CA GLY A 43 -3.50 -2.03 0.28
C GLY A 43 -2.05 -1.53 0.24
N MET A 44 -1.10 -2.45 0.08
CA MET A 44 0.33 -2.16 -0.05
C MET A 44 0.63 -1.24 -1.24
N TYR A 45 0.07 -1.55 -2.41
CA TYR A 45 0.22 -0.78 -3.64
C TYR A 45 -0.30 0.65 -3.47
N LEU A 46 -1.51 0.81 -2.94
CA LEU A 46 -2.13 2.14 -2.75
C LEU A 46 -1.38 2.99 -1.72
N VAL A 47 -0.86 2.39 -0.64
CA VAL A 47 -0.05 3.13 0.34
C VAL A 47 1.29 3.55 -0.25
N CYS A 48 1.97 2.68 -0.99
CA CYS A 48 3.22 3.00 -1.67
C CYS A 48 3.03 4.10 -2.72
N LYS A 49 1.91 4.07 -3.47
CA LYS A 49 1.53 5.12 -4.41
C LYS A 49 1.35 6.47 -3.71
N ALA A 50 0.60 6.50 -2.60
CA ALA A 50 0.41 7.73 -1.83
C ALA A 50 1.73 8.28 -1.27
N ILE A 51 2.61 7.42 -0.75
CA ILE A 51 3.94 7.83 -0.27
C ILE A 51 4.76 8.43 -1.41
N HIS A 52 4.75 7.80 -2.59
CA HIS A 52 5.48 8.27 -3.76
C HIS A 52 4.97 9.63 -4.26
N GLU A 53 3.64 9.82 -4.27
CA GLU A 53 2.99 11.05 -4.77
C GLU A 53 3.12 12.23 -3.79
N THR A 54 3.20 11.98 -2.48
CA THR A 54 3.13 13.03 -1.45
C THR A 54 4.45 13.30 -0.73
N THR A 55 5.46 12.44 -0.92
CA THR A 55 6.74 12.55 -0.23
C THR A 55 7.92 12.23 -1.14
N ASP A 56 9.13 12.58 -0.70
CA ASP A 56 10.38 12.16 -1.33
C ASP A 56 10.99 10.89 -0.69
N ILE A 57 10.19 10.13 0.07
CA ILE A 57 10.66 8.89 0.68
C ILE A 57 10.84 7.83 -0.42
N ARG A 58 12.03 7.22 -0.48
CA ARG A 58 12.38 6.16 -1.45
C ARG A 58 12.78 4.83 -0.81
N VAL A 59 13.03 4.82 0.51
CA VAL A 59 13.40 3.63 1.26
C VAL A 59 12.33 3.38 2.31
N LEU A 60 11.72 2.19 2.27
CA LEU A 60 10.67 1.76 3.19
C LEU A 60 11.11 0.48 3.89
N LEU A 61 10.85 0.41 5.19
CA LEU A 61 11.05 -0.80 5.99
C LEU A 61 9.69 -1.43 6.24
N THR A 62 9.56 -2.72 6.00
CA THR A 62 8.35 -3.51 6.22
C THR A 62 8.64 -4.61 7.25
N GLY A 63 7.59 -5.11 7.90
CA GLY A 63 7.71 -6.20 8.88
C GLY A 63 7.55 -7.60 8.28
N GLU A 64 7.65 -7.75 6.96
CA GLU A 64 7.61 -9.05 6.30
C GLU A 64 8.89 -9.85 6.64
N ILE A 65 8.75 -11.17 6.81
CA ILE A 65 9.84 -12.12 7.15
C ILE A 65 10.30 -12.84 5.88
#